data_AF-A0A434CIK9-F1
#
_entry.id   AF-A0A434CIK9-F1
#
_cell.length_a   1.000
_cell.length_b   1.000
_cell.length_c   1.000
_cell.angle_alpha   90.00
_cell.angle_beta   90.00
_cell.angle_gamma   90.00
#
_symmetry.space_group_name_H-M   'P 1'
#
loop_
_entity.id
_entity.type
_entity.pdbx_description
1 polymer ?
#
loop_
_entity_poly.entity_id
_entity_poly.type
_entity_poly.pdbx_seq_one_letter_code
_entity_poly.pdbx_strand_id
1 'polypeptide(L)'
;VIELREDPSRPLVIHGVQKILHPPVQLPSWPDGQRGTRLVLITLDMPEDYIRRLFAAFTNRPSIDTPDRAALENNPLAIAGR
;
A
#
# COMPACT_ATOMS: atom_id res chain seq x y z
N VAL A 1 -8.44 -1.49 6.43
CA VAL A 1 -9.47 -1.07 5.46
C VAL A 1 -8.83 -0.12 4.45
N ILE A 2 -9.22 -0.20 3.19
CA ILE A 2 -8.63 0.56 2.10
C ILE A 2 -9.75 1.27 1.35
N GLU A 3 -9.60 2.58 1.16
CA GLU A 3 -10.43 3.37 0.25
C GLU A 3 -9.89 3.26 -1.17
N LEU A 4 -10.72 2.76 -2.09
CA LEU A 4 -10.39 2.66 -3.51
C LEU A 4 -10.90 3.90 -4.24
N ARG A 5 -10.15 4.37 -5.24
CA ARG A 5 -10.59 5.52 -6.04
C ARG A 5 -11.73 5.15 -6.99
N GLU A 6 -11.74 3.90 -7.43
CA GLU A 6 -12.67 3.32 -8.40
C GLU A 6 -14.05 3.08 -7.78
N ASP A 7 -14.11 2.70 -6.50
CA ASP A 7 -15.35 2.54 -5.72
C ASP A 7 -15.16 3.05 -4.28
N PRO A 8 -15.25 4.39 -4.07
CA PRO A 8 -15.07 4.99 -2.74
C PRO A 8 -16.18 4.63 -1.74
N SER A 9 -17.31 4.06 -2.21
CA SER A 9 -18.47 3.76 -1.38
C SER A 9 -18.31 2.46 -0.58
N ARG A 10 -17.46 1.56 -1.07
CA ARG A 10 -17.31 0.18 -0.57
C ARG A 10 -15.85 -0.13 -0.26
N PRO A 11 -15.46 -0.12 1.02
CA PRO A 11 -14.06 -0.30 1.40
C PRO A 11 -13.57 -1.73 1.13
N LEU A 12 -12.30 -1.84 0.77
CA LEU A 12 -11.62 -3.12 0.60
C LEU A 12 -10.91 -3.53 1.90
N VAL A 13 -11.00 -4.80 2.25
CA VAL A 13 -10.27 -5.43 3.35
C VAL A 13 -9.31 -6.46 2.78
N ILE A 14 -8.05 -6.36 3.22
CA ILE A 14 -7.02 -7.36 2.97
C ILE A 14 -6.49 -7.87 4.31
N HIS A 15 -6.11 -9.13 4.34
CA HIS A 15 -5.45 -9.74 5.48
C HIS A 15 -4.45 -10.77 4.97
N GLY A 16 -3.22 -10.71 5.48
CA GLY A 16 -2.19 -11.69 5.18
C GLY A 16 -1.44 -12.10 6.44
N VAL A 17 -1.03 -13.35 6.47
CA VAL A 17 -0.22 -13.93 7.53
C VAL A 17 0.99 -14.59 6.88
N GLN A 18 2.18 -14.10 7.22
CA GLN A 18 3.44 -14.53 6.60
C GLN A 18 3.36 -14.41 5.07
N LYS A 19 3.44 -15.53 4.36
CA LYS A 19 3.42 -15.63 2.89
C LYS A 19 2.02 -15.78 2.29
N ILE A 20 0.99 -15.91 3.12
CA ILE A 20 -0.38 -16.17 2.65
C ILE A 20 -1.16 -14.86 2.69
N LEU A 21 -1.70 -14.46 1.54
CA LEU A 21 -2.68 -13.39 1.42
C LEU A 21 -4.06 -14.02 1.25
N HIS A 22 -4.99 -13.72 2.15
CA HIS A 22 -6.38 -14.10 1.96
C HIS A 22 -7.01 -13.32 0.80
N PRO A 23 -7.97 -13.90 0.07
CA PRO A 23 -8.70 -13.18 -0.97
C PRO A 23 -9.21 -11.84 -0.44
N PRO A 24 -8.95 -10.73 -1.15
CA PRO A 24 -9.48 -9.43 -0.76
C PRO A 24 -11.01 -9.47 -0.69
N VAL A 25 -11.59 -8.85 0.34
CA VAL A 25 -13.04 -8.79 0.53
C VAL A 25 -13.47 -7.34 0.44
N GLN A 26 -14.42 -7.05 -0.44
CA GLN A 26 -15.04 -5.74 -0.53
C GLN A 26 -16.31 -5.70 0.32
N LEU A 27 -16.36 -4.80 1.30
CA LEU A 27 -17.50 -4.66 2.19
C LEU A 27 -18.69 -3.98 1.48
N PRO A 28 -19.95 -4.22 1.91
CA PRO A 28 -21.12 -3.58 1.31
C PRO A 28 -21.21 -2.07 1.64
N SER A 29 -20.61 -1.64 2.76
CA SER A 29 -20.60 -0.25 3.20
C SER A 29 -19.44 -0.01 4.16
N TRP A 30 -19.19 1.27 4.46
CA TRP A 30 -18.24 1.66 5.49
C TRP A 30 -18.76 1.32 6.89
N PRO A 31 -17.91 0.79 7.79
CA PRO A 31 -18.22 0.75 9.22
C PRO A 31 -18.26 2.18 9.80
N ASP A 32 -18.89 2.32 10.96
CA ASP A 32 -18.97 3.61 11.66
C ASP A 32 -17.58 4.14 12.02
N GLY A 33 -17.41 5.47 11.95
CA GLY A 33 -16.17 6.17 12.31
C GLY A 33 -15.48 6.85 11.14
N GLN A 34 -14.15 7.00 11.23
CA GLN A 34 -13.37 7.71 10.23
C GLN A 34 -13.15 6.85 8.98
N ARG A 35 -13.51 7.43 7.82
CA ARG A 35 -13.20 6.87 6.51
C ARG A 35 -11.74 7.10 6.15
N GLY A 36 -11.24 6.29 5.22
CA GLY A 36 -9.88 6.36 4.71
C GLY A 36 -9.19 5.00 4.70
N THR A 37 -7.90 5.03 4.38
CA THR A 37 -7.05 3.83 4.35
C THR A 37 -6.27 3.69 5.64
N ARG A 38 -6.39 2.53 6.28
CA ARG A 38 -5.59 2.11 7.43
C ARG A 38 -5.06 0.70 7.21
N LEU A 39 -3.73 0.57 7.28
CA LEU A 39 -2.99 -0.68 7.20
C LEU A 39 -2.21 -0.88 8.49
N VAL A 40 -2.21 -2.12 8.99
CA VAL A 40 -1.42 -2.54 10.15
C VAL A 40 -0.46 -3.61 9.64
N LEU A 41 0.83 -3.37 9.78
CA LEU A 41 1.88 -4.31 9.39
C LEU A 41 2.56 -4.79 10.67
N ILE A 42 2.63 -6.11 10.83
CA ILE A 42 3.38 -6.77 11.89
C ILE A 42 4.55 -7.45 11.20
N THR A 43 5.76 -6.97 11.46
CA THR A 43 6.98 -7.39 10.76
C THR A 43 8.10 -7.71 11.75
N LEU A 44 9.12 -8.43 11.30
CA LEU A 44 10.34 -8.72 12.03
C LEU A 44 11.52 -8.25 11.16
N ASP A 45 12.48 -7.54 11.76
CA ASP A 45 13.68 -7.01 11.09
C ASP A 45 13.40 -6.17 9.84
N MET A 46 12.29 -5.42 9.85
CA MET A 46 11.91 -4.52 8.76
C MET A 46 11.80 -3.08 9.29
N PRO A 47 12.72 -2.19 8.90
CA PRO A 47 12.68 -0.80 9.34
C PRO A 47 11.40 -0.09 8.89
N GLU A 48 10.82 0.70 9.78
CA GLU A 48 9.59 1.45 9.51
C GLU A 48 9.73 2.38 8.29
N ASP A 49 10.87 3.06 8.17
CA ASP A 49 11.13 3.99 7.06
C ASP A 49 11.12 3.30 5.69
N TYR A 50 11.57 2.05 5.63
CA TYR A 50 11.51 1.27 4.40
C TYR A 50 10.06 1.05 3.97
N ILE A 51 9.19 0.65 4.91
CA ILE A 51 7.75 0.48 4.67
C ILE A 51 7.09 1.81 4.28
N ARG A 52 7.40 2.88 4.99
CA ARG A 52 6.82 4.21 4.70
C ARG A 52 7.18 4.70 3.30
N ARG A 53 8.44 4.55 2.89
CA ARG A 53 8.90 4.94 1.54
C ARG A 53 8.18 4.14 0.45
N LEU A 54 8.02 2.83 0.65
CA LEU A 54 7.28 1.97 -0.28
C LEU A 54 5.84 2.47 -0.47
N PHE A 55 5.12 2.72 0.61
CA PHE A 55 3.74 3.24 0.55
C PHE A 55 3.65 4.65 -0.03
N ALA A 56 4.60 5.53 0.30
CA ALA A 56 4.65 6.90 -0.21
C ALA A 56 4.79 6.90 -1.74
N ALA A 57 5.67 6.07 -2.28
CA ALA A 57 5.85 5.96 -3.72
C ALA A 57 4.59 5.42 -4.43
N PHE A 58 3.93 4.38 -3.90
CA PHE A 58 2.69 3.86 -4.50
C PHE A 58 1.51 4.84 -4.44
N THR A 59 1.41 5.62 -3.36
CA THR A 59 0.33 6.60 -3.17
C THR A 59 0.61 7.96 -3.80
N ASN A 60 1.69 8.06 -4.59
CA ASN A 60 2.16 9.28 -5.24
C ASN A 60 2.32 10.45 -4.26
N ARG A 61 2.85 10.14 -3.07
CA ARG A 61 3.24 11.13 -2.06
C ARG A 61 4.76 11.30 -2.11
N PRO A 62 5.28 12.26 -2.90
CA PRO A 62 6.71 12.47 -3.01
C PRO A 62 7.31 12.85 -1.64
N SER A 63 8.53 12.37 -1.39
CA SER A 63 9.33 12.67 -0.21
C SER A 63 10.71 13.14 -0.67
N ILE A 64 11.35 14.00 0.12
CA ILE A 64 12.73 14.44 -0.15
C ILE A 64 13.64 13.20 -0.22
N ASP A 65 14.56 13.19 -1.18
CA ASP A 65 15.54 12.12 -1.42
C ASP A 65 14.92 10.71 -1.56
N THR A 66 13.74 10.62 -2.19
CA THR A 66 13.07 9.36 -2.49
C THR A 66 12.52 9.37 -3.91
N PRO A 67 12.66 8.28 -4.69
CA PRO A 67 12.02 8.18 -6.00
C PRO A 67 10.50 8.23 -5.84
N ASP A 68 9.84 8.95 -6.74
CA ASP A 68 8.38 8.96 -6.86
C ASP A 68 7.87 7.72 -7.61
N ARG A 69 6.54 7.64 -7.81
CA ARG A 69 5.92 6.50 -8.49
C ARG A 69 6.49 6.28 -9.90
N ALA A 70 6.61 7.35 -10.68
CA ALA A 70 7.06 7.27 -12.06
C ALA A 70 8.51 6.77 -12.14
N ALA A 71 9.35 7.24 -11.22
CA ALA A 71 10.73 6.80 -11.09
C ALA A 71 10.84 5.32 -10.69
N LEU A 72 9.92 4.78 -9.88
CA LEU A 72 9.91 3.34 -9.56
C LEU A 72 9.39 2.47 -10.71
N GLU A 73 8.32 2.90 -11.38
CA GLU A 73 7.66 2.11 -12.44
C GLU A 73 8.47 2.12 -13.74
N ASN A 74 9.14 3.23 -14.06
CA ASN A 74 9.85 3.43 -15.32
C ASN A 74 11.34 3.75 -15.07
N ASN A 75 12.00 3.02 -14.17
CA ASN A 75 13.40 3.27 -13.84
C ASN A 75 14.34 2.78 -14.97
N PRO A 76 14.98 3.68 -15.76
CA PRO A 76 15.92 3.26 -16.79
C PRO A 76 17.23 2.68 -16.23
N LEU A 77 17.48 2.83 -14.92
CA LEU A 77 18.64 2.29 -14.20
C LEU A 77 18.32 0.98 -13.48
N ALA A 78 17.10 0.46 -13.56
CA ALA A 78 16.77 -0.82 -12.96
C ALA A 78 17.59 -1.94 -13.63
N ILE A 79 18.38 -2.65 -12.84
CA ILE A 79 19.03 -3.87 -13.30
C ILE A 79 17.92 -4.91 -13.51
N ALA A 80 17.62 -5.23 -14.77
CA ALA A 80 16.75 -6.36 -15.09
C ALA A 80 17.39 -7.63 -14.49
N GLY A 81 16.68 -8.26 -13.56
CA GLY A 81 17.16 -9.46 -12.85
C GLY A 81 17.65 -10.53 -13.81
N ARG A 82 18.79 -11.15 -13.47
CA ARG A 82 19.29 -12.39 -14.07
C ARG A 82 18.82 -13.57 -13.23
#